data_AF-A0A959IGG6-F1
#
_entry.id   AF-A0A959IGG6-F1
#
_cell.length_a   1.000
_cell.length_b   1.000
_cell.length_c   1.000
_cell.angle_alpha   90.00
_cell.angle_beta   90.00
_cell.angle_gamma   90.00
#
_symmetry.space_group_name_H-M   'P 1'
#
loop_
_entity.id
_entity.type
_entity.pdbx_description
1 polymer ?
#
loop_
_entity_poly.entity_id
_entity_poly.type
_entity_poly.pdbx_seq_one_letter_code
_entity_poly.pdbx_strand_id
1 'polypeptide(L)'
;MNFPGQGKIPGHSGTAQNHRKAFAGIKEYYRKKARLSASGSQTTEQSNEFPTRRQLQYLQNRRINRLVKAPLLLLILGFIVYGAVMWGGNISYSFQESIENSKFEKIERERLYSEDRYRFFVESGNEFFNKRLYDEAYRDYVQALKIAPYGRSARIGYVSVLKKKCEFEQIFCEEIDINLQFLKEMKYIDEATYSLQMKKSHH
;
A
#
# COMPACT_ATOMS: atom_id res chain seq x y z
N MET A 1 -40.63 -8.34 17.53
CA MET A 1 -39.54 -7.53 16.93
C MET A 1 -38.57 -7.19 18.05
N ASN A 2 -37.46 -7.92 18.16
CA ASN A 2 -36.44 -7.74 19.17
C ASN A 2 -35.12 -7.40 18.47
N PHE A 3 -34.50 -6.27 18.83
CA PHE A 3 -33.13 -5.94 18.45
C PHE A 3 -32.20 -6.26 19.62
N PRO A 4 -31.30 -7.25 19.51
CA PRO A 4 -30.24 -7.42 20.48
C PRO A 4 -28.89 -6.99 19.89
N GLY A 5 -28.09 -6.31 20.72
CA GLY A 5 -26.64 -6.41 20.66
C GLY A 5 -25.89 -5.11 20.39
N GLN A 6 -25.73 -4.29 21.44
CA GLN A 6 -24.64 -3.32 21.50
C GLN A 6 -23.31 -4.10 21.65
N GLY A 7 -22.60 -4.28 20.54
CA GLY A 7 -21.26 -4.86 20.51
C GLY A 7 -20.26 -3.93 21.19
N LYS A 8 -19.70 -4.40 22.31
CA LYS A 8 -18.51 -3.79 22.94
C LYS A 8 -17.34 -3.95 21.97
N ILE A 9 -16.88 -2.84 21.41
CA ILE A 9 -15.67 -2.77 20.55
C ILE A 9 -14.45 -3.02 21.46
N PRO A 10 -13.70 -4.13 21.30
CA PRO A 10 -12.52 -4.39 22.10
C PRO A 10 -11.30 -3.69 21.49
N GLY A 11 -10.54 -2.98 22.33
CA GLY A 11 -9.09 -2.87 22.16
C GLY A 11 -8.52 -1.63 21.46
N HIS A 12 -8.57 -0.46 22.12
CA HIS A 12 -7.67 0.68 21.83
C HIS A 12 -6.88 1.17 23.07
N SER A 13 -6.63 0.31 24.06
CA SER A 13 -5.97 0.72 25.33
C SER A 13 -4.43 0.74 25.30
N GLY A 14 -3.79 0.39 24.18
CA GLY A 14 -2.32 0.25 24.11
C GLY A 14 -1.52 1.55 24.10
N THR A 15 -2.07 2.66 23.57
CA THR A 15 -1.33 3.93 23.46
C THR A 15 -1.29 4.71 24.77
N ALA A 16 -2.33 4.61 25.60
CA ALA A 16 -2.40 5.33 26.88
C ALA A 16 -1.32 4.89 27.89
N GLN A 17 -0.87 3.63 27.83
CA GLN A 17 0.10 3.09 28.78
C GLN A 17 1.55 3.54 28.48
N ASN A 18 1.89 3.80 27.22
CA ASN A 18 3.24 4.21 26.82
C ASN A 18 3.58 5.65 27.19
N HIS A 19 2.61 6.57 27.14
CA HIS A 19 2.84 7.96 27.54
C HIS A 19 3.18 8.10 29.03
N ARG A 20 2.66 7.21 29.89
CA ARG A 20 2.90 7.29 31.35
C ARG A 20 4.37 7.07 31.74
N LYS A 21 5.14 6.28 30.97
CA LYS A 21 6.57 6.04 31.23
C LYS A 21 7.45 7.24 30.82
N ALA A 22 7.10 7.93 29.73
CA ALA A 22 7.86 9.09 29.25
C ALA A 22 7.85 10.27 30.24
N PHE A 23 6.73 10.50 30.93
CA PHE A 23 6.62 11.62 31.88
C PHE A 23 7.26 11.37 33.25
N ALA A 24 7.57 10.12 33.61
CA ALA A 24 8.21 9.81 34.91
C ALA A 24 9.68 10.31 34.97
N GLY A 25 10.44 10.18 33.88
CA GLY A 25 11.85 10.59 33.84
C GLY A 25 12.06 12.11 33.91
N ILE A 26 11.13 12.88 33.33
CA ILE A 26 11.21 14.36 33.34
C ILE A 26 11.11 14.89 34.77
N LYS A 27 10.28 14.29 35.62
CA LYS A 27 10.08 14.73 37.01
C LYS A 27 11.32 14.52 37.89
N GLU A 28 12.11 13.47 37.64
CA GLU A 28 13.37 13.25 38.36
C GLU A 28 14.46 14.27 37.98
N TYR A 29 14.55 14.62 36.69
CA TYR A 29 15.49 15.63 36.22
C TYR A 29 15.29 16.99 36.91
N TYR A 30 14.04 17.47 36.99
CA TYR A 30 13.73 18.73 37.67
C TYR A 30 13.98 18.68 39.19
N ARG A 31 13.74 17.55 39.85
CA ARG A 31 14.06 17.37 41.29
C ARG A 31 15.56 17.43 41.55
N LYS A 32 16.39 16.86 40.68
CA LYS A 32 17.85 16.90 40.81
C LYS A 32 18.39 18.32 40.62
N LYS A 33 17.84 19.07 39.67
CA LYS A 33 18.20 20.47 39.42
C LYS A 33 17.78 21.41 40.56
N ALA A 34 16.63 21.15 41.19
CA ALA A 34 16.16 21.91 42.36
C ALA A 34 17.07 21.73 43.60
N ARG A 35 17.61 20.51 43.82
CA ARG A 35 18.57 20.27 44.92
C ARG A 35 19.90 20.99 44.70
N LEU A 36 20.37 21.06 43.45
CA LEU A 36 21.60 21.78 43.11
C LEU A 36 21.45 23.30 43.25
N SER A 37 20.25 23.83 43.09
CA SER A 37 19.97 25.27 43.29
C SER A 37 19.71 25.61 44.76
N ALA A 38 19.16 24.69 45.57
CA ALA A 38 18.98 24.91 47.01
C ALA A 38 20.29 24.81 47.81
N SER A 39 21.32 24.12 47.30
CA SER A 39 22.63 24.01 47.96
C SER A 39 23.60 25.16 47.64
N GLY A 40 23.16 26.16 46.86
CA GLY A 40 23.96 27.29 46.42
C GLY A 40 23.73 28.55 47.26
N SER A 41 24.02 28.49 48.56
CA SER A 41 24.20 29.71 49.37
C SER A 41 25.28 29.45 50.42
N GLN A 42 26.52 29.30 49.93
CA GLN A 42 27.68 29.68 50.71
C GLN A 42 28.40 30.74 49.88
N THR A 43 28.37 31.96 50.41
CA THR A 43 29.25 33.08 50.08
C THR A 43 30.69 32.60 50.07
N THR A 44 31.22 32.28 48.90
CA THR A 44 32.64 32.13 48.70
C THR A 44 33.26 33.52 48.72
N GLU A 45 33.89 33.83 49.86
CA GLU A 45 34.90 34.85 50.00
C GLU A 45 35.86 34.80 48.80
N GLN A 46 35.93 35.94 48.13
CA GLN A 46 36.76 36.17 46.96
C GLN A 46 38.20 36.38 47.44
N SER A 47 38.91 35.29 47.72
CA SER A 47 40.36 35.36 47.93
C SER A 47 41.03 35.61 46.58
N ASN A 48 41.72 36.74 46.48
CA ASN A 48 42.57 37.08 45.35
C ASN A 48 43.84 36.22 45.38
N GLU A 49 43.71 34.92 45.12
CA GLU A 49 44.85 34.06 44.86
C GLU A 49 45.36 34.31 43.44
N PHE A 50 46.58 34.86 43.36
CA PHE A 50 47.30 34.96 42.10
C PHE A 50 47.47 33.57 41.48
N PRO A 51 47.14 33.39 40.19
CA PRO A 51 47.16 32.09 39.55
C PRO A 51 48.56 31.49 39.61
N THR A 52 48.69 30.38 40.33
CA THR A 52 49.94 29.64 40.50
C THR A 52 50.48 29.25 39.12
N ARG A 53 51.80 29.23 38.94
CA ARG A 53 52.51 28.96 37.66
C ARG A 53 52.00 27.73 36.88
N ARG A 54 51.38 26.75 37.55
CA ARG A 54 50.70 25.58 36.94
C ARG A 54 49.40 25.93 36.20
N GLN A 55 48.62 26.92 36.65
CA GLN A 55 47.40 27.37 35.99
C GLN A 55 47.69 28.09 34.66
N LEU A 56 48.80 28.82 34.57
CA LEU A 56 49.25 29.46 33.31
C LEU A 56 49.63 28.43 32.24
N GLN A 57 50.28 27.32 32.62
CA GLN A 57 50.59 26.22 31.70
C GLN A 57 49.32 25.51 31.20
N TYR A 58 48.30 25.34 32.04
CA TYR A 58 47.00 24.79 31.63
C TYR A 58 46.29 25.68 30.60
N LEU A 59 46.35 27.01 30.77
CA LEU A 59 45.76 27.96 29.82
C LEU A 59 46.50 28.01 28.47
N GLN A 60 47.84 27.88 28.45
CA GLN A 60 48.61 27.74 27.21
C GLN A 60 48.27 26.44 26.46
N ASN A 61 48.21 25.29 27.16
CA ASN A 61 47.81 24.02 26.55
C ASN A 61 46.35 24.05 26.04
N ARG A 62 45.48 24.86 26.64
CA ARG A 62 44.09 25.06 26.18
C ARG A 62 44.01 25.85 24.87
N ARG A 63 44.96 26.74 24.59
CA ARG A 63 45.03 27.46 23.30
C ARG A 63 45.59 26.57 22.19
N ILE A 64 46.67 25.83 22.48
CA ILE A 64 47.29 24.89 21.52
C ILE A 64 46.28 23.78 21.15
N ASN A 65 45.57 23.22 22.14
CA ASN A 65 44.54 22.20 21.88
C ASN A 65 43.38 22.72 21.02
N ARG A 66 43.04 24.01 21.06
CA ARG A 66 41.99 24.56 20.18
C ARG A 66 42.46 24.71 18.75
N LEU A 67 43.70 25.19 18.56
CA LEU A 67 44.26 25.40 17.22
C LEU A 67 44.52 24.09 16.47
N VAL A 68 44.85 23.01 17.19
CA VAL A 68 45.11 21.70 16.56
C VAL A 68 43.83 20.85 16.42
N LYS A 69 42.94 20.84 17.42
CA LYS A 69 41.75 19.96 17.37
C LYS A 69 40.67 20.48 16.41
N ALA A 70 40.53 21.79 16.25
CA ALA A 70 39.53 22.36 15.34
C ALA A 70 39.71 21.93 13.87
N PRO A 71 40.90 22.05 13.24
CA PRO A 71 41.08 21.61 11.86
C PRO A 71 40.97 20.10 11.71
N LEU A 72 41.41 19.32 12.71
CA LEU A 72 41.26 17.87 12.71
C LEU A 72 39.78 17.46 12.68
N LEU A 73 38.94 18.11 13.49
CA LEU A 73 37.49 17.86 13.50
C LEU A 73 36.84 18.24 12.17
N LEU A 74 37.26 19.35 11.54
CA LEU A 74 36.77 19.75 10.23
C LEU A 74 37.15 18.76 9.13
N LEU A 75 38.37 18.21 9.17
CA LEU A 75 38.78 17.17 8.23
C LEU A 75 37.96 15.89 8.39
N ILE A 76 37.72 15.45 9.64
CA ILE A 76 36.88 14.28 9.91
C ILE A 76 35.44 14.52 9.41
N LEU A 77 34.86 15.70 9.68
CA LEU A 77 33.55 16.09 9.16
C LEU A 77 33.53 16.10 7.62
N GLY A 78 34.58 16.63 6.99
CA GLY A 78 34.74 16.61 5.54
C GLY A 78 34.77 15.19 4.97
N PHE A 79 35.51 14.27 5.60
CA PHE A 79 35.54 12.86 5.21
C PHE A 79 34.18 12.17 5.39
N ILE A 80 33.45 12.47 6.47
CA ILE A 80 32.10 11.93 6.69
C ILE A 80 31.14 12.42 5.60
N VAL A 81 31.13 13.72 5.30
CA VAL A 81 30.27 14.29 4.24
C VAL A 81 30.67 13.76 2.87
N TYR A 82 31.97 13.71 2.55
CA TYR A 82 32.47 13.17 1.30
C TYR A 82 32.13 11.68 1.14
N GLY A 83 32.31 10.88 2.19
CA GLY A 83 31.89 9.49 2.24
C GLY A 83 30.39 9.35 2.03
N ALA A 84 29.57 10.18 2.68
CA ALA A 84 28.12 10.18 2.50
C ALA A 84 27.68 10.55 1.08
N VAL A 85 28.36 11.47 0.39
CA VAL A 85 28.05 11.81 -1.01
C VAL A 85 28.49 10.69 -1.96
N MET A 86 29.73 10.19 -1.79
CA MET A 86 30.29 9.15 -2.66
C MET A 86 29.61 7.78 -2.47
N TRP A 87 29.19 7.44 -1.25
CA TRP A 87 28.54 6.17 -0.95
C TRP A 87 27.00 6.28 -0.95
N GLY A 88 26.45 7.44 -0.57
CA GLY A 88 25.01 7.66 -0.51
C GLY A 88 24.35 7.71 -1.89
N GLY A 89 25.08 8.10 -2.94
CA GLY A 89 24.59 8.04 -4.32
C GLY A 89 24.19 6.63 -4.76
N ASN A 90 24.86 5.58 -4.29
CA ASN A 90 24.52 4.19 -4.64
C ASN A 90 23.39 3.58 -3.78
N ILE A 91 23.14 4.13 -2.58
CA ILE A 91 22.09 3.63 -1.69
C ILE A 91 20.70 4.11 -2.17
N SER A 92 20.61 5.30 -2.76
CA SER A 92 19.32 5.84 -3.25
C SER A 92 18.76 5.09 -4.45
N TYR A 93 19.59 4.61 -5.38
CA TYR A 93 19.10 3.93 -6.59
C TYR A 93 18.56 2.52 -6.31
N SER A 94 19.28 1.72 -5.52
CA SER A 94 18.86 0.36 -5.18
C SER A 94 17.57 0.33 -4.35
N PHE A 95 17.37 1.33 -3.48
CA PHE A 95 16.14 1.45 -2.71
C PHE A 95 14.95 1.83 -3.60
N GLN A 96 15.13 2.76 -4.54
CA GLN A 96 14.05 3.17 -5.43
C GLN A 96 13.62 2.04 -6.40
N GLU A 97 14.58 1.28 -6.92
CA GLU A 97 14.31 0.10 -7.76
C GLU A 97 13.51 -0.98 -7.00
N SER A 98 13.81 -1.21 -5.72
CA SER A 98 13.06 -2.17 -4.90
C SER A 98 11.60 -1.77 -4.69
N ILE A 99 11.31 -0.47 -4.57
CA ILE A 99 9.95 0.06 -4.42
C ILE A 99 9.17 -0.12 -5.72
N GLU A 100 9.77 0.20 -6.87
CA GLU A 100 9.12 0.03 -8.18
C GLU A 100 8.84 -1.43 -8.50
N ASN A 101 9.79 -2.33 -8.24
CA ASN A 101 9.61 -3.78 -8.43
C ASN A 101 8.48 -4.34 -7.56
N SER A 102 8.37 -3.90 -6.29
CA SER A 102 7.30 -4.35 -5.40
C SER A 102 5.89 -3.95 -5.86
N LYS A 103 5.77 -2.75 -6.48
CA LYS A 103 4.50 -2.28 -7.05
C LYS A 103 4.14 -3.10 -8.29
N PHE A 104 5.12 -3.36 -9.15
CA PHE A 104 4.91 -4.17 -10.35
C PHE A 104 4.47 -5.60 -10.00
N GLU A 105 5.14 -6.25 -9.05
CA GLU A 105 4.76 -7.59 -8.59
C GLU A 105 3.34 -7.64 -8.02
N LYS A 106 2.92 -6.59 -7.31
CA LYS A 106 1.55 -6.51 -6.78
C LYS A 106 0.52 -6.40 -7.91
N ILE A 107 0.75 -5.53 -8.88
CA ILE A 107 -0.14 -5.35 -10.05
C ILE A 107 -0.23 -6.65 -10.85
N GLU A 108 0.90 -7.33 -11.06
CA GLU A 108 0.92 -8.58 -11.81
C GLU A 108 0.16 -9.70 -11.09
N ARG A 109 0.30 -9.81 -9.76
CA ARG A 109 -0.50 -10.75 -8.97
C ARG A 109 -2.00 -10.46 -9.03
N GLU A 110 -2.39 -9.18 -8.95
CA GLU A 110 -3.78 -8.78 -9.08
C GLU A 110 -4.34 -9.10 -10.48
N ARG A 111 -3.52 -8.94 -11.53
CA ARG A 111 -3.87 -9.30 -12.90
C ARG A 111 -4.07 -10.80 -13.06
N LEU A 112 -3.11 -11.61 -12.63
CA LEU A 112 -3.19 -13.08 -12.68
C LEU A 112 -4.43 -13.58 -11.92
N TYR A 113 -4.66 -13.04 -10.72
CA TYR A 113 -5.85 -13.37 -9.94
C TYR A 113 -7.15 -12.96 -10.64
N SER A 114 -7.15 -11.85 -11.38
CA SER A 114 -8.29 -11.43 -12.20
C SER A 114 -8.53 -12.37 -13.39
N GLU A 115 -7.47 -12.79 -14.08
CA GLU A 115 -7.54 -13.72 -15.22
C GLU A 115 -8.02 -15.11 -14.78
N ASP A 116 -7.53 -15.62 -13.65
CA ASP A 116 -7.96 -16.90 -13.08
C ASP A 116 -9.44 -16.90 -12.71
N ARG A 117 -9.92 -15.82 -12.06
CA ARG A 117 -11.35 -15.68 -11.74
C ARG A 117 -12.21 -15.58 -13.00
N TYR A 118 -11.76 -14.82 -14.00
CA TYR A 118 -12.46 -14.74 -15.28
C TYR A 118 -12.61 -16.13 -15.92
N ARG A 119 -11.52 -16.89 -16.01
CA ARG A 119 -11.52 -18.25 -16.57
C ARG A 119 -12.46 -19.17 -15.79
N PHE A 120 -12.39 -19.14 -14.46
CA PHE A 120 -13.25 -19.92 -13.59
C PHE A 120 -14.75 -19.70 -13.89
N PHE A 121 -15.19 -18.44 -13.96
CA PHE A 121 -16.59 -18.13 -14.26
C PHE A 121 -17.00 -18.53 -15.69
N VAL A 122 -16.10 -18.42 -16.68
CA VAL A 122 -16.39 -18.89 -18.04
C VAL A 122 -16.55 -20.41 -18.09
N GLU A 123 -15.65 -21.15 -17.43
CA GLU A 123 -15.70 -22.62 -17.38
C GLU A 123 -16.95 -23.12 -16.65
N SER A 124 -17.26 -22.53 -15.49
CA SER A 124 -18.48 -22.84 -14.72
C SER A 124 -19.75 -22.51 -15.51
N GLY A 125 -19.79 -21.34 -16.17
CA GLY A 125 -20.91 -20.95 -17.04
C GLY A 125 -21.12 -21.94 -18.20
N ASN A 126 -20.04 -22.41 -18.83
CA ASN A 126 -20.11 -23.43 -19.87
C ASN A 126 -20.65 -24.76 -19.33
N GLU A 127 -20.21 -25.17 -18.14
CA GLU A 127 -20.69 -26.40 -17.49
C GLU A 127 -22.19 -26.33 -17.20
N PHE A 128 -22.67 -25.23 -16.62
CA PHE A 128 -24.09 -25.02 -16.36
C PHE A 128 -24.91 -24.94 -17.65
N PHE A 129 -24.41 -24.29 -18.68
CA PHE A 129 -25.06 -24.22 -19.99
C PHE A 129 -25.25 -25.63 -20.58
N ASN A 130 -24.22 -26.47 -20.53
CA ASN A 130 -24.27 -27.85 -21.01
C ASN A 130 -25.27 -28.72 -20.22
N LYS A 131 -25.45 -28.43 -18.92
CA LYS A 131 -26.47 -29.06 -18.06
C LYS A 131 -27.87 -28.46 -18.24
N ARG A 132 -28.06 -27.50 -19.14
CA ARG A 132 -29.32 -26.74 -19.37
C ARG A 132 -29.78 -25.96 -18.13
N LEU A 133 -28.86 -25.61 -17.24
CA LEU A 133 -29.08 -24.76 -16.08
C LEU A 133 -28.81 -23.31 -16.46
N TYR A 134 -29.75 -22.72 -17.21
CA TYR A 134 -29.52 -21.43 -17.89
C TYR A 134 -29.42 -20.24 -16.94
N ASP A 135 -30.08 -20.26 -15.79
CA ASP A 135 -29.99 -19.19 -14.79
C ASP A 135 -28.63 -19.15 -14.10
N GLU A 136 -28.07 -20.32 -13.78
CA GLU A 136 -26.73 -20.48 -13.24
C GLU A 136 -25.69 -20.01 -14.27
N ALA A 137 -25.81 -20.49 -15.51
CA ALA A 137 -24.92 -20.08 -16.59
C ALA A 137 -24.96 -18.57 -16.84
N TYR A 138 -26.15 -17.97 -16.83
CA TYR A 138 -26.34 -16.52 -16.93
C TYR A 138 -25.55 -15.79 -15.85
N ARG A 139 -25.72 -16.17 -14.58
CA ARG A 139 -25.04 -15.52 -13.45
C ARG A 139 -23.53 -15.60 -13.59
N ASP A 140 -22.99 -16.74 -14.00
CA ASP A 140 -21.55 -16.93 -14.13
C ASP A 140 -20.95 -16.11 -15.28
N TYR A 141 -21.58 -16.11 -16.47
CA TYR A 141 -21.12 -15.24 -17.55
C TYR A 141 -21.21 -13.76 -17.19
N VAL A 142 -22.23 -13.34 -16.44
CA VAL A 142 -22.32 -11.96 -15.93
C VAL A 142 -21.16 -11.63 -14.98
N GLN A 143 -20.77 -12.55 -14.09
CA GLN A 143 -19.60 -12.35 -13.23
C GLN A 143 -18.30 -12.29 -14.04
N ALA A 144 -18.13 -13.16 -15.04
CA ALA A 144 -16.99 -13.10 -15.95
C ALA A 144 -16.92 -11.74 -16.68
N LEU A 145 -18.05 -11.22 -17.17
CA LEU A 145 -18.13 -9.93 -17.86
C LEU A 145 -17.93 -8.73 -16.94
N LYS A 146 -18.22 -8.84 -15.63
CA LYS A 146 -17.84 -7.82 -14.64
C LYS A 146 -16.33 -7.73 -14.45
N ILE A 147 -15.62 -8.86 -14.56
CA ILE A 147 -14.16 -8.92 -14.44
C ILE A 147 -13.49 -8.46 -15.74
N ALA A 148 -13.95 -8.95 -16.88
CA ALA A 148 -13.44 -8.60 -18.20
C ALA A 148 -14.61 -8.20 -19.13
N PRO A 149 -14.97 -6.92 -19.19
CA PRO A 149 -16.10 -6.45 -20.01
C PRO A 149 -15.98 -6.77 -21.51
N TYR A 150 -14.76 -6.92 -22.02
CA TYR A 150 -14.47 -7.30 -23.40
C TYR A 150 -14.10 -8.78 -23.56
N GLY A 151 -14.39 -9.62 -22.55
CA GLY A 151 -14.09 -11.04 -22.58
C GLY A 151 -14.88 -11.78 -23.66
N ARG A 152 -14.20 -12.18 -24.76
CA ARG A 152 -14.82 -12.87 -25.91
C ARG A 152 -15.61 -14.10 -25.51
N SER A 153 -14.99 -15.02 -24.77
CA SER A 153 -15.61 -16.30 -24.40
C SER A 153 -16.85 -16.11 -23.53
N ALA A 154 -16.76 -15.23 -22.52
CA ALA A 154 -17.88 -14.92 -21.64
C ALA A 154 -19.04 -14.28 -22.41
N ARG A 155 -18.76 -13.37 -23.35
CA ARG A 155 -19.78 -12.69 -24.16
C ARG A 155 -20.50 -13.66 -25.11
N ILE A 156 -19.78 -14.58 -25.75
CA ILE A 156 -20.37 -15.61 -26.62
C ILE A 156 -21.25 -16.56 -25.79
N GLY A 157 -20.77 -17.00 -24.64
CA GLY A 157 -21.54 -17.83 -23.70
C GLY A 157 -22.81 -17.12 -23.21
N TYR A 158 -22.69 -15.85 -22.84
CA TYR A 158 -23.80 -15.00 -22.43
C TYR A 158 -24.90 -14.92 -23.50
N VAL A 159 -24.55 -14.58 -24.74
CA VAL A 159 -25.51 -14.55 -25.86
C VAL A 159 -26.17 -15.90 -26.09
N SER A 160 -25.43 -17.00 -25.90
CA SER A 160 -25.96 -18.36 -26.05
C SER A 160 -27.00 -18.67 -24.98
N VAL A 161 -26.77 -18.23 -23.74
CA VAL A 161 -27.76 -18.33 -22.64
C VAL A 161 -28.97 -17.46 -22.93
N LEU A 162 -28.79 -16.19 -23.33
CA LEU A 162 -29.91 -15.29 -23.65
C LEU A 162 -30.82 -15.88 -24.72
N LYS A 163 -30.24 -16.49 -25.77
CA LYS A 163 -31.01 -17.18 -26.80
C LYS A 163 -31.86 -18.30 -26.26
N LYS A 164 -31.31 -19.13 -25.35
CA LYS A 164 -32.06 -20.22 -24.74
C LYS A 164 -33.17 -19.71 -23.83
N LYS A 165 -32.91 -18.65 -23.07
CA LYS A 165 -33.93 -18.02 -22.23
C LYS A 165 -35.02 -17.33 -23.07
N CYS A 166 -34.68 -16.67 -24.17
CA CYS A 166 -35.68 -16.15 -25.10
C CYS A 166 -36.52 -17.28 -25.72
N GLU A 167 -35.89 -18.37 -26.18
CA GLU A 167 -36.57 -19.52 -26.77
C GLU A 167 -37.58 -20.17 -25.80
N PHE A 168 -37.18 -20.41 -24.54
CA PHE A 168 -38.02 -21.12 -23.57
C PHE A 168 -38.95 -20.23 -22.75
N GLU A 169 -38.51 -19.02 -22.40
CA GLU A 169 -39.18 -18.14 -21.44
C GLU A 169 -39.64 -16.82 -22.06
N GLN A 170 -39.28 -16.53 -23.33
CA GLN A 170 -39.61 -15.28 -24.03
C GLN A 170 -39.08 -14.02 -23.31
N ILE A 171 -37.94 -14.15 -22.64
CA ILE A 171 -37.27 -13.03 -21.96
C ILE A 171 -35.90 -12.73 -22.57
N PHE A 172 -35.45 -11.49 -22.41
CA PHE A 172 -34.16 -10.97 -22.90
C PHE A 172 -33.96 -11.03 -24.43
N CYS A 173 -35.04 -11.19 -25.21
CA CYS A 173 -34.93 -11.31 -26.66
C CYS A 173 -34.29 -10.07 -27.32
N GLU A 174 -34.62 -8.86 -26.87
CA GLU A 174 -34.02 -7.61 -27.37
C GLU A 174 -32.53 -7.48 -27.02
N GLU A 175 -32.13 -8.03 -25.87
CA GLU A 175 -30.74 -7.93 -25.40
C GLU A 175 -29.77 -8.79 -26.25
N ILE A 176 -30.30 -9.81 -26.92
CA ILE A 176 -29.54 -10.65 -27.86
C ILE A 176 -28.98 -9.79 -29.00
N ASP A 177 -29.80 -8.92 -29.60
CA ASP A 177 -29.42 -8.13 -30.76
C ASP A 177 -28.30 -7.14 -30.42
N ILE A 178 -28.40 -6.49 -29.26
CA ILE A 178 -27.37 -5.57 -28.74
C ILE A 178 -26.03 -6.31 -28.57
N ASN A 179 -26.06 -7.49 -27.95
CA ASN A 179 -24.83 -8.24 -27.71
C ASN A 179 -24.28 -8.87 -29.00
N LEU A 180 -25.12 -9.28 -29.94
CA LEU A 180 -24.69 -9.77 -31.25
C LEU A 180 -24.02 -8.66 -32.06
N GLN A 181 -24.58 -7.45 -32.05
CA GLN A 181 -23.99 -6.28 -32.70
C GLN A 181 -22.60 -5.98 -32.11
N PHE A 182 -22.48 -6.01 -30.79
CA PHE A 182 -21.18 -5.87 -30.12
C PHE A 182 -20.18 -6.95 -30.57
N LEU A 183 -20.60 -8.22 -30.64
CA LEU A 183 -19.74 -9.32 -31.10
C LEU A 183 -19.28 -9.12 -32.56
N LYS A 184 -20.14 -8.55 -33.42
CA LYS A 184 -19.80 -8.19 -34.80
C LYS A 184 -18.77 -7.06 -34.85
N GLU A 185 -18.99 -5.98 -34.11
CA GLU A 185 -18.09 -4.82 -34.06
C GLU A 185 -16.69 -5.19 -33.55
N MET A 186 -16.62 -6.06 -32.54
CA MET A 186 -15.37 -6.59 -31.99
C MET A 186 -14.71 -7.67 -32.87
N LYS A 187 -15.33 -8.03 -34.01
CA LYS A 187 -14.87 -9.10 -34.93
C LYS A 187 -14.72 -10.47 -34.25
N TYR A 188 -15.58 -10.76 -33.27
CA TYR A 188 -15.58 -12.05 -32.57
C TYR A 188 -16.35 -13.13 -33.31
N ILE A 189 -17.28 -12.72 -34.17
CA ILE A 189 -18.05 -13.55 -35.10
C ILE A 189 -17.96 -12.94 -36.49
N ASP A 190 -18.08 -13.77 -37.53
CA ASP A 190 -18.17 -13.28 -38.91
C ASP A 190 -19.59 -12.80 -39.26
N GLU A 191 -19.70 -12.06 -40.36
CA GLU A 191 -20.96 -11.48 -40.81
C GLU A 191 -21.99 -12.54 -41.23
N ALA A 192 -21.53 -13.68 -41.72
CA ALA A 192 -22.38 -14.81 -42.07
C ALA A 192 -23.05 -15.43 -40.83
N THR A 193 -22.27 -15.64 -39.76
CA THR A 193 -22.71 -16.15 -38.46
C THR A 193 -23.69 -15.16 -37.82
N TYR A 194 -23.38 -13.86 -37.84
CA TYR A 194 -24.28 -12.82 -37.35
C TYR A 194 -25.63 -12.87 -38.06
N SER A 195 -25.63 -12.87 -39.40
CA SER A 195 -26.85 -12.88 -40.21
C SER A 195 -27.70 -14.14 -40.00
N LEU A 196 -27.05 -15.29 -39.85
CA LEU A 196 -27.73 -16.56 -39.53
C LEU A 196 -28.40 -16.50 -38.15
N GLN A 197 -27.72 -15.87 -37.18
CA GLN A 197 -28.20 -15.78 -35.81
C GLN A 197 -29.37 -14.81 -35.65
N MET A 198 -29.36 -13.67 -36.34
CA MET A 198 -30.47 -12.70 -36.35
C MET A 198 -31.74 -13.26 -36.99
N LYS A 199 -31.63 -14.08 -38.05
CA LYS A 199 -32.82 -14.68 -38.67
C LYS A 199 -33.57 -15.64 -37.75
N LYS A 200 -32.88 -16.25 -36.77
CA LYS A 200 -33.47 -17.20 -35.84
C LYS A 200 -34.12 -16.54 -34.62
N SER A 201 -33.77 -15.30 -34.27
CA SER A 201 -34.32 -14.63 -33.09
C SER A 201 -35.71 -14.03 -33.32
N HIS A 202 -36.14 -13.86 -34.58
CA HIS A 202 -37.43 -13.24 -34.93
C HIS A 202 -38.53 -14.22 -35.36
N HIS A 203 -38.33 -15.53 -35.12
CA HIS A 203 -39.32 -16.58 -35.38
C HIS A 203 -39.79 -17.18 -34.06
#